data_AF-A0A974Y3Q9-F1
#
_entry.id   AF-A0A974Y3Q9-F1
#
_cell.length_a   1.000
_cell.length_b   1.000
_cell.length_c   1.000
_cell.angle_alpha   90.00
_cell.angle_beta   90.00
_cell.angle_gamma   90.00
#
_symmetry.space_group_name_H-M   'P 1'
#
loop_
_entity.id
_entity.type
_entity.pdbx_description
1 polymer ?
#
loop_
_entity_poly.entity_id
_entity_poly.type
_entity_poly.pdbx_seq_one_letter_code
_entity_poly.pdbx_strand_id
1 'polypeptide(L)'
;MDVASHEEWPVRRVAQVSGVSEAHFARSFKDAFGVPPHRYLLTRRLERASALLRDTDLPIIDIALQTGWNSLGTFGRTFRDVTGQSPSELRARQKAAEHALEQVPACFVSAAHRPGLTIAVSEKRRQEAVGIKEPPNTEEVP
;
A
#
# COMPACT_ATOMS: atom_id res chain seq x y z
N MET A 1 -15.08 6.14 -2.99
CA MET A 1 -14.53 6.08 -4.37
C MET A 1 -13.66 4.84 -4.62
N ASP A 2 -13.55 3.87 -3.70
CA ASP A 2 -12.53 2.81 -3.82
C ASP A 2 -13.09 1.38 -3.93
N VAL A 3 -14.38 1.21 -3.71
CA VAL A 3 -15.01 -0.11 -3.59
C VAL A 3 -15.17 -0.81 -4.95
N ALA A 4 -15.19 -0.06 -6.05
CA ALA A 4 -15.44 -0.56 -7.41
C ALA A 4 -14.25 -0.42 -8.37
N SER A 5 -13.00 -0.54 -7.88
CA SER A 5 -11.81 -0.48 -8.76
C SER A 5 -11.76 -1.56 -9.86
N HIS A 6 -12.65 -2.55 -9.78
CA HIS A 6 -12.81 -3.65 -10.74
C HIS A 6 -13.82 -3.34 -11.85
N GLU A 7 -14.69 -2.34 -11.67
CA GLU A 7 -15.58 -1.91 -12.72
C GLU A 7 -14.84 -0.99 -13.71
N GLU A 8 -15.26 -1.00 -14.97
CA GLU A 8 -14.94 0.09 -15.88
C GLU A 8 -15.52 1.37 -15.26
N TRP A 9 -14.65 2.13 -14.57
CA TRP A 9 -14.94 3.44 -14.02
C TRP A 9 -14.37 4.49 -14.97
N PRO A 10 -14.95 4.70 -16.17
CA PRO A 10 -14.52 5.80 -17.00
C PRO A 10 -14.94 7.08 -16.28
N VAL A 11 -14.02 8.05 -16.24
CA VAL A 11 -14.25 9.43 -15.77
C VAL A 11 -15.59 9.98 -16.29
N ARG A 12 -15.93 9.62 -17.53
CA ARG A 12 -17.23 9.85 -18.17
C ARG A 12 -18.44 9.38 -17.37
N ARG A 13 -18.43 8.15 -16.85
CA ARG A 13 -19.55 7.59 -16.09
C ARG A 13 -19.74 8.34 -14.78
N VAL A 14 -18.65 8.68 -14.09
CA VAL A 14 -18.73 9.43 -12.82
C VAL A 14 -19.20 10.87 -13.07
N ALA A 15 -18.72 11.51 -14.13
CA ALA A 15 -19.20 12.83 -14.53
C ALA A 15 -20.72 12.81 -14.84
N GLN A 16 -21.18 11.82 -15.60
CA GLN A 16 -22.61 11.65 -15.90
C GLN A 16 -23.47 11.46 -14.65
N VAL A 17 -23.09 10.55 -13.75
CA VAL A 17 -23.83 10.31 -12.50
C VAL A 17 -23.84 11.54 -11.60
N SER A 18 -22.78 12.36 -11.66
CA SER A 18 -22.65 13.59 -10.88
C SER A 18 -23.35 14.80 -11.52
N GLY A 19 -23.96 14.65 -12.71
CA GLY A 19 -24.65 15.74 -13.42
C GLY A 19 -23.75 16.85 -13.95
N VAL A 20 -22.44 16.61 -14.08
CA VAL A 20 -21.46 17.59 -14.55
C VAL A 20 -20.81 17.15 -15.85
N SER A 21 -20.29 18.10 -16.62
CA SER A 21 -19.46 17.77 -17.77
C SER A 21 -18.16 17.09 -17.33
N GLU A 22 -17.59 16.25 -18.20
CA GLU A 22 -16.31 15.56 -17.94
C GLU A 22 -15.18 16.54 -17.61
N ALA A 23 -15.14 17.68 -18.29
CA ALA A 23 -14.15 18.72 -18.05
C ALA A 23 -14.30 19.37 -16.66
N HIS A 24 -15.54 19.65 -16.24
CA HIS A 24 -15.81 20.22 -14.92
C HIS A 24 -15.47 19.22 -13.81
N PHE A 25 -15.83 17.95 -14.00
CA PHE A 25 -15.47 16.88 -13.09
C PHE A 25 -13.94 16.74 -12.97
N ALA A 26 -13.23 16.67 -14.10
CA ALA A 26 -11.78 16.49 -14.09
C ALA A 26 -11.05 17.65 -13.40
N ARG A 27 -11.52 18.89 -13.57
CA ARG A 27 -10.99 20.06 -12.86
C ARG A 27 -11.26 19.96 -11.36
N SER A 28 -12.52 19.79 -10.98
CA SER A 28 -12.93 19.71 -9.57
C SER A 28 -12.22 18.56 -8.83
N PHE A 29 -12.06 17.42 -9.50
CA PHE A 29 -11.34 16.28 -8.95
C PHE A 29 -9.85 16.59 -8.78
N LYS A 30 -9.21 17.21 -9.79
CA LYS A 30 -7.80 17.60 -9.67
C LYS A 30 -7.60 18.61 -8.55
N ASP A 31 -8.51 19.56 -8.38
CA ASP A 31 -8.44 20.55 -7.31
C ASP A 31 -8.59 19.90 -5.93
N ALA A 32 -9.41 18.85 -5.81
CA ALA A 32 -9.61 18.11 -4.56
C ALA A 32 -8.49 17.09 -4.24
N PHE A 33 -7.98 16.36 -5.24
CA PHE A 33 -7.05 15.23 -5.06
C PHE A 33 -5.62 15.51 -5.53
N GLY A 34 -5.37 16.69 -6.10
CA GLY A 34 -4.06 17.12 -6.62
C GLY A 34 -3.65 16.47 -7.95
N VAL A 35 -4.34 15.42 -8.40
CA VAL A 35 -4.03 14.68 -9.63
C VAL A 35 -5.26 14.49 -10.52
N PRO A 36 -5.10 14.46 -11.86
CA PRO A 36 -6.21 14.19 -12.76
C PRO A 36 -6.86 12.82 -12.51
N PRO A 37 -8.19 12.67 -12.68
CA PRO A 37 -8.90 11.43 -12.39
C PRO A 37 -8.32 10.19 -13.08
N HIS A 38 -7.92 10.31 -14.35
CA HIS A 38 -7.37 9.18 -15.10
C HIS A 38 -6.07 8.65 -14.49
N ARG A 39 -5.19 9.57 -14.04
CA ARG A 39 -3.93 9.18 -13.39
C ARG A 39 -4.19 8.54 -12.03
N TYR A 40 -5.14 9.07 -11.27
CA TYR A 40 -5.56 8.49 -10.01
C TYR A 40 -6.09 7.07 -10.18
N LEU A 41 -7.02 6.86 -11.12
CA LEU A 41 -7.58 5.52 -11.38
C LEU A 41 -6.50 4.53 -11.83
N LEU A 42 -5.56 4.97 -12.67
CA LEU A 42 -4.43 4.15 -13.09
C LEU A 42 -3.61 3.67 -11.88
N THR A 43 -3.24 4.57 -10.97
CA THR A 43 -2.45 4.18 -9.77
C THR A 43 -3.24 3.23 -8.89
N ARG A 44 -4.53 3.50 -8.64
CA ARG A 44 -5.38 2.61 -7.83
C ARG A 44 -5.53 1.21 -8.43
N ARG A 45 -5.65 1.09 -9.76
CA ARG A 45 -5.70 -0.22 -10.45
C ARG A 45 -4.41 -1.00 -10.26
N LEU A 46 -3.26 -0.35 -10.40
CA LEU A 46 -1.95 -0.98 -10.26
C LEU A 46 -1.63 -1.35 -8.81
N GLU A 47 -2.05 -0.53 -7.84
CA GLU A 47 -1.97 -0.85 -6.41
C GLU A 47 -2.77 -2.12 -6.08
N ARG A 48 -4.02 -2.20 -6.57
CA ARG A 48 -4.87 -3.38 -6.37
C ARG A 48 -4.30 -4.61 -7.06
N ALA A 49 -3.79 -4.47 -8.29
CA ALA A 49 -3.13 -5.56 -8.99
C ALA A 49 -1.90 -6.06 -8.21
N SER A 50 -1.10 -5.14 -7.66
CA SER A 50 0.07 -5.47 -6.85
C SER A 50 -0.31 -6.23 -5.59
N ALA A 51 -1.40 -5.84 -4.90
CA ALA A 51 -1.91 -6.58 -3.76
C ALA A 51 -2.35 -8.01 -4.15
N LEU A 52 -3.14 -8.16 -5.22
CA LEU A 52 -3.56 -9.49 -5.69
C LEU A 52 -2.38 -10.37 -6.12
N LEU A 53 -1.33 -9.80 -6.71
CA LEU A 53 -0.13 -10.54 -7.09
C LEU A 53 0.68 -11.04 -5.89
N ARG A 54 0.64 -10.30 -4.77
CA ARG A 54 1.29 -10.68 -3.50
C ARG A 54 0.47 -11.69 -2.71
N ASP A 55 -0.82 -11.44 -2.59
CA ASP A 55 -1.66 -12.06 -1.58
C ASP A 55 -2.43 -13.28 -2.12
N THR A 56 -2.37 -13.53 -3.44
CA THR A 56 -3.12 -14.61 -4.09
C THR A 56 -2.33 -15.31 -5.20
N ASP A 57 -2.73 -16.55 -5.51
CA ASP A 57 -2.22 -17.34 -6.63
C ASP A 57 -3.05 -17.18 -7.92
N LEU A 58 -3.93 -16.18 -7.99
CA LEU A 58 -4.79 -15.95 -9.15
C LEU A 58 -3.97 -15.80 -10.45
N PRO A 59 -4.40 -16.38 -11.59
CA PRO A 59 -3.77 -16.14 -12.87
C PRO A 59 -3.61 -14.64 -13.18
N ILE A 60 -2.48 -14.26 -13.78
CA ILE A 60 -2.18 -12.84 -14.08
C ILE A 60 -3.25 -12.25 -15.01
N ILE A 61 -3.81 -13.05 -15.92
CA ILE A 61 -4.93 -12.65 -16.77
C ILE A 61 -6.17 -12.29 -15.95
N ASP A 62 -6.51 -13.08 -14.93
CA ASP A 62 -7.68 -12.83 -14.08
C ASP A 62 -7.47 -11.57 -13.24
N ILE A 63 -6.25 -11.35 -12.73
CA ILE A 63 -5.90 -10.12 -12.02
C ILE A 63 -6.04 -8.90 -12.94
N ALA A 64 -5.59 -9.00 -14.19
CA ALA A 64 -5.73 -7.90 -15.16
C ALA A 64 -7.21 -7.57 -15.38
N LEU A 65 -8.05 -8.58 -15.62
CA LEU A 65 -9.49 -8.40 -15.81
C LEU A 65 -10.17 -7.83 -14.56
N GLN A 66 -9.89 -8.39 -13.38
CA GLN A 66 -10.43 -7.93 -12.09
C GLN A 66 -9.97 -6.52 -11.69
N THR A 67 -8.92 -5.99 -12.31
CA THR A 67 -8.44 -4.62 -12.08
C THR A 67 -8.80 -3.67 -13.23
N GLY A 68 -9.71 -4.09 -14.11
CA GLY A 68 -10.33 -3.23 -15.13
C GLY A 68 -9.49 -3.05 -16.39
N TRP A 69 -8.60 -4.01 -16.70
CA TRP A 69 -7.84 -4.04 -17.96
C TRP A 69 -8.49 -4.98 -18.96
N ASN A 70 -8.66 -4.50 -20.19
CA ASN A 70 -9.22 -5.31 -21.28
C ASN A 70 -8.16 -6.08 -22.10
N SER A 71 -6.88 -5.95 -21.73
CA SER A 71 -5.77 -6.62 -22.42
C SER A 71 -4.61 -6.88 -21.47
N LEU A 72 -4.17 -8.14 -21.43
CA LEU A 72 -3.00 -8.57 -20.66
C LEU A 72 -1.71 -7.86 -21.11
N GLY A 73 -1.55 -7.63 -22.41
CA GLY A 73 -0.37 -6.95 -22.95
C GLY A 73 -0.29 -5.49 -22.51
N THR A 74 -1.41 -4.77 -22.54
CA THR A 74 -1.48 -3.38 -22.08
C THR A 74 -1.29 -3.27 -20.58
N PHE A 75 -1.91 -4.18 -19.81
CA PHE A 75 -1.69 -4.29 -18.38
C PHE A 75 -0.20 -4.52 -18.07
N GLY A 76 0.41 -5.55 -18.66
CA GLY A 76 1.80 -5.92 -18.37
C GLY A 76 2.81 -4.82 -18.68
N ARG A 77 2.64 -4.12 -19.82
CA ARG A 77 3.48 -2.96 -20.18
C ARG A 77 3.29 -1.82 -19.18
N THR A 78 2.06 -1.38 -18.97
CA THR A 78 1.78 -0.24 -18.08
C THR A 78 2.19 -0.52 -16.64
N PHE A 79 1.99 -1.76 -16.18
CA PHE A 79 2.44 -2.19 -14.86
C PHE A 79 3.96 -2.06 -14.76
N ARG A 80 4.72 -2.60 -15.71
CA ARG A 80 6.18 -2.48 -15.73
C ARG A 80 6.64 -1.01 -15.78
N ASP A 81 6.01 -0.20 -16.64
CA ASP A 81 6.38 1.21 -16.81
C ASP A 81 6.20 2.02 -15.52
N VAL A 82 5.20 1.67 -14.71
CA VAL A 82 4.88 2.39 -13.47
C VAL A 82 5.58 1.79 -12.24
N THR A 83 5.71 0.46 -12.14
CA THR A 83 6.26 -0.22 -10.95
C THR A 83 7.71 -0.68 -11.11
N GLY A 84 8.29 -0.57 -12.31
CA GLY A 84 9.68 -0.95 -12.62
C GLY A 84 9.92 -2.45 -12.87
N GLN A 85 8.90 -3.30 -12.76
CA GLN A 85 9.01 -4.77 -12.94
C GLN A 85 7.69 -5.32 -13.47
N SER A 86 7.71 -6.46 -14.18
CA SER A 86 6.48 -7.08 -14.67
C SER A 86 5.65 -7.73 -13.55
N PRO A 87 4.35 -8.00 -13.79
CA PRO A 87 3.51 -8.76 -12.87
C PRO A 87 4.12 -10.12 -12.47
N SER A 88 4.69 -10.84 -13.45
CA SER A 88 5.33 -12.15 -13.21
C SER A 88 6.59 -12.04 -12.35
N GLU A 89 7.43 -11.03 -12.61
CA GLU A 89 8.63 -10.74 -11.80
C GLU A 89 8.26 -10.39 -10.37
N LEU A 90 7.24 -9.54 -10.18
CA LEU A 90 6.75 -9.22 -8.84
C LEU A 90 6.30 -10.48 -8.11
N ARG A 91 5.49 -11.34 -8.74
CA ARG A 91 5.02 -12.58 -8.09
C ARG A 91 6.17 -13.53 -7.75
N ALA A 92 7.10 -13.74 -8.67
CA ALA A 92 8.26 -14.61 -8.44
C ALA A 92 9.09 -14.11 -7.24
N ARG A 93 9.33 -12.79 -7.16
CA ARG A 93 10.03 -12.17 -6.04
C ARG A 93 9.30 -12.38 -4.71
N GLN A 94 7.98 -12.33 -4.71
CA GLN A 94 7.18 -12.49 -3.49
C GLN A 94 7.17 -13.94 -3.02
N LYS A 95 7.00 -14.91 -3.92
CA LYS A 95 7.13 -16.34 -3.60
C LYS A 95 8.54 -16.69 -3.10
N ALA A 96 9.58 -16.12 -3.70
CA ALA A 96 10.95 -16.32 -3.22
C ALA A 96 11.15 -15.77 -1.80
N ALA A 97 10.59 -14.60 -1.49
CA ALA A 97 10.65 -14.02 -0.14
C ALA A 97 9.85 -14.84 0.88
N GLU A 98 8.67 -15.33 0.51
CA GLU A 98 7.83 -16.22 1.33
C GLU A 98 8.58 -17.51 1.68
N HIS A 99 9.11 -18.22 0.68
CA HIS A 99 9.89 -19.45 0.89
C HIS A 99 11.16 -19.21 1.71
N ALA A 100 11.82 -18.06 1.57
CA ALA A 100 12.98 -17.73 2.41
C ALA A 100 12.61 -17.66 3.90
N LEU A 101 11.39 -17.22 4.25
CA LEU A 101 10.91 -17.21 5.63
C LEU A 101 10.53 -18.62 6.12
N GLU A 102 9.98 -19.47 5.23
CA GLU A 102 9.65 -20.87 5.56
C GLU A 102 10.89 -21.74 5.81
N GLN A 103 12.00 -21.45 5.14
CA GLN A 103 13.26 -22.18 5.28
C GLN A 103 14.02 -21.86 6.58
N VAL A 104 13.62 -20.80 7.29
CA VAL A 104 14.22 -20.42 8.56
C VAL A 104 13.49 -21.15 9.69
N PRO A 105 14.20 -21.88 10.59
CA PRO A 105 13.55 -22.50 11.74
C PRO A 105 12.77 -21.46 12.56
N ALA A 106 11.57 -21.82 13.03
CA ALA A 106 10.68 -20.89 13.73
C ALA A 106 11.34 -20.18 14.93
N CYS A 107 12.35 -20.79 15.56
CA CYS A 107 13.12 -20.19 16.63
C CYS A 107 13.94 -18.96 16.20
N PHE A 108 14.43 -18.91 14.95
CA PHE A 108 15.18 -17.77 14.41
C PHE A 108 14.26 -16.60 14.04
N VAL A 109 13.11 -16.87 13.41
CA VAL A 109 12.08 -15.84 13.16
C VAL A 109 11.60 -15.25 14.49
N SER A 110 11.30 -16.12 15.46
CA SER A 110 10.92 -15.70 16.82
C SER A 110 12.02 -14.89 17.52
N ALA A 111 13.29 -15.22 17.30
CA ALA A 111 14.42 -14.46 17.83
C ALA A 111 14.55 -13.08 17.18
N ALA A 112 14.32 -12.96 15.86
CA ALA A 112 14.36 -11.69 15.14
C ALA A 112 13.25 -10.72 15.58
N HIS A 113 12.08 -11.25 15.98
CA HIS A 113 10.98 -10.46 16.54
C HIS A 113 11.06 -10.28 18.06
N ARG A 114 12.08 -10.83 18.74
CA ARG A 114 12.20 -10.70 20.19
C ARG A 114 12.44 -9.23 20.55
N PRO A 115 11.63 -8.63 21.43
CA PRO A 115 11.85 -7.25 21.85
C PRO A 115 13.23 -7.12 22.50
N GLY A 116 13.93 -6.02 22.15
CA GLY A 116 15.28 -5.72 22.64
C GLY A 116 15.28 -5.40 24.13
N LEU A 117 15.25 -6.43 24.97
CA LEU A 117 15.38 -6.30 26.40
C LEU A 117 16.87 -6.36 26.76
N THR A 118 17.51 -5.19 26.82
CA THR A 118 18.95 -5.04 27.12
C THR A 118 19.29 -5.18 28.61
N ILE A 119 18.30 -5.07 29.50
CA ILE A 119 18.42 -5.23 30.95
C ILE A 119 17.25 -6.04 31.50
N ALA A 120 17.38 -6.67 32.66
CA ALA A 120 16.27 -7.40 33.28
C ALA A 120 15.03 -6.49 33.46
N VAL A 121 13.82 -7.03 33.22
CA VAL A 121 12.56 -6.26 33.40
C VAL A 121 12.44 -5.67 34.80
N SER A 122 12.92 -6.40 35.82
CA SER A 122 12.99 -5.93 37.20
C SER A 122 13.92 -4.72 37.37
N GLU A 123 15.05 -4.70 36.67
CA GLU A 123 16.01 -3.58 36.64
C GLU A 123 15.40 -2.35 35.96
N LYS A 124 14.77 -2.55 34.78
CA LYS A 124 14.04 -1.48 34.07
C LYS A 124 12.94 -0.86 34.94
N ARG A 125 12.13 -1.70 35.59
CA ARG A 125 11.07 -1.23 36.51
C ARG A 125 11.62 -0.48 37.73
N ARG A 126 12.77 -0.89 38.26
CA ARG A 126 13.44 -0.15 39.35
C ARG A 126 13.93 1.22 38.86
N GLN A 127 14.51 1.30 37.66
CA GLN A 127 14.96 2.56 37.07
C GLN A 127 13.77 3.50 36.76
N GLU A 128 12.65 2.99 36.26
CA GLU A 128 11.41 3.76 36.03
C GLU A 128 10.80 4.26 37.35
N ALA A 129 10.85 3.46 38.43
CA ALA A 129 10.37 3.86 39.75
C ALA A 129 11.29 4.89 40.44
N VAL A 130 12.58 4.89 40.10
CA VAL A 130 13.57 5.88 40.58
C VAL A 130 13.54 7.15 39.70
N GLY A 131 13.14 7.03 38.44
CA GLY A 131 13.00 8.11 37.45
C GLY A 131 11.70 8.92 37.57
N ILE A 132 11.38 9.43 38.76
CA ILE A 132 10.56 10.64 38.89
C ILE A 132 11.51 11.78 39.24
N LYS A 133 12.03 12.45 38.21
CA LYS A 133 12.29 13.91 38.22
C LYS A 133 12.85 14.36 36.87
N GLU A 134 11.98 15.02 36.11
CA GLU A 134 12.34 16.29 35.48
C GLU A 134 11.17 17.24 35.76
N PRO A 135 11.36 18.34 36.53
CA PRO A 135 10.28 19.28 36.82
C PRO A 135 9.96 20.12 35.57
N PRO A 136 8.75 20.70 35.46
CA PRO A 136 8.45 21.64 34.40
C PRO A 136 9.36 22.87 34.53
N ASN A 137 10.02 23.25 33.44
CA ASN A 137 10.74 24.51 33.35
C ASN A 137 9.72 25.65 33.45
N THR A 138 9.64 26.28 34.62
CA THR A 138 8.99 27.59 34.77
C THR A 138 10.05 28.66 34.49
N GLU A 139 10.03 29.19 33.27
CA GLU A 139 10.52 30.55 33.02
C GLU A 139 9.29 31.47 32.96
N GLU A 140 8.95 32.07 34.10
CA GLU A 140 8.36 33.40 34.13
C GLU A 140 9.35 34.32 34.83
N VAL A 141 9.83 35.35 34.13
CA VAL A 141 10.07 36.72 34.66
C VAL A 141 10.24 37.66 33.45
N PRO A 142 10.16 39.00 33.63
CA PRO A 142 9.02 39.87 33.92
C PRO A 142 8.46 40.62 32.68
#